data_AF-A0A1J7CNL7-F1
#
_entry.id   AF-A0A1J7CNL7-F1
#
_cell.length_a   1.000
_cell.length_b   1.000
_cell.length_c   1.000
_cell.angle_alpha   90.00
_cell.angle_beta   90.00
_cell.angle_gamma   90.00
#
_symmetry.space_group_name_H-M   'P 1'
#
loop_
_entity.id
_entity.type
_entity.pdbx_description
1 polymer ?
#
loop_
_entity_poly.entity_id
_entity_poly.type
_entity_poly.pdbx_seq_one_letter_code
_entity_poly.pdbx_strand_id
1 'polypeptide(L)' 'MADELEKVLPEAVGDSGDYHKSDGTVIKNVKGVAYGNITALLIEAIKDLSAKVKGLQAEIDELKASMSTVYVAQDADSAE' A
#
# COMPACT_ATOMS: atom_id res chain seq x y z
N MET A 1 7.68 18.58 -5.62
CA MET A 1 6.49 17.72 -5.42
C MET A 1 6.53 16.47 -6.27
N ALA A 2 6.56 16.55 -7.61
CA ALA A 2 6.67 15.35 -8.47
C ALA A 2 7.93 14.51 -8.13
N ASP A 3 9.10 15.15 -7.95
CA ASP A 3 10.35 14.45 -7.60
C ASP A 3 10.35 13.78 -6.22
N GLU A 4 9.54 14.30 -5.28
CA GLU A 4 9.40 13.71 -3.95
C GLU A 4 8.41 12.53 -4.00
N LEU A 5 7.32 12.70 -4.75
CA LEU A 5 6.31 11.67 -4.95
C LEU A 5 6.89 10.45 -5.68
N GLU A 6 7.75 10.65 -6.68
CA GLU A 6 8.38 9.57 -7.43
C GLU A 6 9.18 8.59 -6.56
N LYS A 7 9.75 9.07 -5.44
CA LYS A 7 10.51 8.22 -4.51
C LYS A 7 9.64 7.21 -3.78
N VAL A 8 8.35 7.48 -3.65
CA VAL A 8 7.40 6.68 -2.85
C VAL A 8 6.27 6.09 -3.69
N LEU A 9 5.98 6.67 -4.86
CA LEU A 9 4.89 6.31 -5.76
C LEU A 9 5.28 6.66 -7.21
N PRO A 10 6.29 5.98 -7.80
CA PRO A 10 6.80 6.29 -9.14
C PRO A 10 5.72 6.20 -10.23
N GLU A 11 4.74 5.31 -10.08
CA GLU A 11 3.62 5.13 -11.00
C GLU A 11 2.66 6.33 -11.07
N ALA A 12 2.73 7.25 -10.11
CA ALA A 12 1.96 8.49 -10.10
C ALA A 12 2.71 9.67 -10.73
N VAL A 13 3.93 9.46 -11.24
CA VAL A 13 4.78 10.50 -11.83
C VAL A 13 5.12 10.13 -13.27
N GLY A 14 5.05 11.11 -14.17
CA GLY A 14 5.35 10.93 -15.58
C GLY A 14 6.12 12.11 -16.15
N ASP A 15 6.65 11.92 -17.36
CA ASP A 15 7.28 13.00 -18.12
C ASP A 15 6.21 13.99 -18.62
N SER A 16 6.41 15.27 -18.35
CA SER A 16 5.56 16.38 -18.79
C SER A 16 6.20 17.19 -19.93
N GLY A 17 7.34 16.74 -20.45
CA GLY A 17 8.08 17.33 -21.55
C GLY A 17 9.00 18.47 -21.13
N ASP A 18 9.51 19.19 -22.12
CA ASP A 18 10.38 20.34 -21.92
C ASP A 18 9.55 21.59 -21.57
N TYR A 19 9.97 22.32 -20.54
CA TYR A 19 9.35 23.58 -20.15
C TYR A 19 10.15 24.77 -20.67
N HIS A 20 9.49 25.64 -21.41
CA HIS A 20 10.07 26.86 -21.98
C HIS A 20 9.71 28.06 -21.11
N LYS A 21 10.73 28.72 -20.55
CA LYS A 21 10.57 30.00 -19.86
C LYS A 21 10.48 31.15 -20.84
N SER A 22 9.87 32.24 -20.40
CA SER A 22 9.74 33.48 -21.18
C SER A 22 11.07 34.14 -21.55
N ASP A 23 12.16 33.81 -20.83
CA ASP A 23 13.52 34.29 -21.10
C ASP A 23 14.28 33.44 -22.14
N GLY A 24 13.64 32.42 -22.73
CA GLY A 24 14.24 31.51 -23.69
C GLY A 24 14.96 30.30 -23.05
N THR A 25 15.02 30.21 -21.73
CA THR A 25 15.58 29.05 -21.03
C THR A 25 14.67 27.83 -21.19
N VAL A 26 15.26 26.68 -21.53
CA VAL A 26 14.55 25.40 -21.62
C VAL A 26 14.94 24.50 -20.45
N ILE A 27 13.96 24.06 -19.67
CA ILE A 27 14.13 23.01 -18.67
C ILE A 27 13.70 21.70 -19.31
N LYS A 28 14.65 20.77 -19.44
CA LYS A 28 14.39 19.49 -20.10
C LYS A 28 13.76 18.46 -19.16
N ASN A 29 12.92 17.58 -19.71
CA ASN A 29 12.35 16.41 -19.02
C ASN A 29 11.70 16.76 -17.69
N VAL A 30 10.80 17.75 -17.68
CA VAL A 30 10.09 18.15 -16.48
C VAL A 30 9.16 17.03 -16.04
N LYS A 31 9.27 16.61 -14.78
CA LYS A 31 8.37 15.61 -14.20
C LYS A 31 7.07 16.27 -13.76
N GLY A 32 5.97 15.56 -13.97
CA GLY A 32 4.65 15.96 -13.50
C GLY A 32 3.91 14.81 -12.85
N VAL A 33 2.91 15.16 -12.05
CA VAL A 33 2.06 14.19 -11.35
C VAL A 33 0.91 13.79 -12.28
N ALA A 34 0.72 12.49 -12.47
CA ALA A 34 -0.32 11.91 -13.30
C ALA A 34 -1.69 11.89 -12.59
N TYR A 35 -2.24 13.07 -12.28
CA TYR A 35 -3.49 13.22 -11.52
C TYR A 35 -4.68 12.44 -12.09
N GLY A 36 -4.75 12.27 -13.42
CA GLY A 36 -5.79 11.48 -14.08
C GLY A 36 -5.80 10.00 -13.66
N ASN A 37 -4.66 9.47 -13.22
CA ASN A 37 -4.51 8.06 -12.84
C ASN A 37 -4.53 7.86 -11.32
N ILE A 38 -4.43 8.92 -10.51
CA ILE A 38 -4.35 8.81 -9.05
C ILE A 38 -5.54 8.07 -8.46
N THR A 39 -6.75 8.31 -8.95
CA THR A 39 -7.95 7.63 -8.45
C THR A 39 -7.87 6.11 -8.63
N ALA A 40 -7.36 5.63 -9.76
CA ALA A 40 -7.19 4.20 -10.01
C ALA A 40 -6.15 3.59 -9.05
N LEU A 41 -5.01 4.25 -8.88
CA LEU A 41 -3.96 3.84 -7.95
C LEU A 41 -4.46 3.76 -6.50
N LEU A 42 -5.28 4.73 -6.08
CA LEU A 42 -5.89 4.72 -4.75
C LEU A 42 -6.88 3.57 -4.56
N ILE A 43 -7.69 3.26 -5.57
CA ILE A 43 -8.61 2.11 -5.53
C ILE A 43 -7.83 0.80 -5.38
N GLU A 44 -6.75 0.63 -6.13
CA GLU A 44 -5.88 -0.55 -6.03
C GLU A 44 -5.24 -0.66 -4.65
N ALA A 45 -4.66 0.43 -4.13
CA ALA A 45 -4.09 0.47 -2.79
C ALA A 45 -5.11 0.08 -1.69
N ILE A 46 -6.36 0.55 -1.80
CA ILE A 46 -7.43 0.20 -0.86
C ILE A 46 -7.79 -1.29 -0.96
N LYS A 47 -7.86 -1.84 -2.18
CA LYS A 47 -8.14 -3.27 -2.38
C LYS A 47 -7.05 -4.14 -1.78
N ASP A 48 -5.79 -3.79 -2.03
CA ASP A 48 -4.63 -4.53 -1.51
C ASP A 48 -4.56 -4.45 0.01
N LEU A 49 -4.78 -3.26 0.58
CA LEU A 49 -4.86 -3.08 2.03
C LEU A 49 -6.02 -3.90 2.64
N SER A 50 -7.19 -3.90 2.00
CA SER A 50 -8.35 -4.69 2.46
C SER A 50 -8.06 -6.18 2.43
N ALA A 51 -7.37 -6.67 1.40
CA ALA A 51 -6.96 -8.07 1.31
C ALA A 51 -5.96 -8.42 2.43
N LYS A 52 -4.98 -7.55 2.69
CA LYS A 52 -4.01 -7.73 3.77
C LYS A 52 -4.68 -7.77 5.14
N VAL A 53 -5.63 -6.86 5.41
CA VAL A 53 -6.39 -6.84 6.67
C VAL A 53 -7.18 -8.13 6.86
N LYS A 54 -7.85 -8.64 5.82
CA LYS A 54 -8.57 -9.92 5.88
C LYS A 54 -7.63 -11.10 6.15
N GLY A 55 -6.47 -11.13 5.51
CA GLY A 55 -5.45 -12.17 5.75
C GLY A 55 -4.96 -12.16 7.19
N LEU A 56 -4.57 -10.98 7.70
CA LEU A 56 -4.14 -10.83 9.10
C LEU A 56 -5.23 -11.21 10.10
N GLN A 57 -6.50 -10.91 9.81
CA GLN A 57 -7.60 -11.31 10.68
C GLN A 57 -7.77 -12.83 10.70
N ALA A 58 -7.65 -13.51 9.56
CA ALA A 58 -7.71 -14.97 9.49
C ALA A 58 -6.57 -15.62 10.29
N GLU A 59 -5.33 -15.12 10.15
CA GLU A 59 -4.18 -15.58 10.93
C GLU A 59 -4.40 -15.41 12.45
N ILE A 60 -4.98 -14.28 12.86
CA ILE A 60 -5.32 -14.02 14.27
C ILE A 60 -6.39 -15.00 14.77
N ASP A 61 -7.42 -15.27 13.97
CA ASP A 61 -8.51 -16.16 14.35
C ASP A 61 -8.03 -17.61 14.45
N GLU A 62 -7.17 -18.06 13.52
CA GLU A 62 -6.51 -19.36 13.57
C GLU A 62 -5.62 -19.48 14.82
N LEU A 63 -4.82 -18.45 15.12
CA LEU A 63 -3.97 -18.44 16.31
C LEU A 63 -4.81 -18.53 17.59
N LYS A 64 -5.88 -17.73 17.70
CA LYS A 64 -6.80 -17.78 18.85
C LYS A 64 -7.48 -19.13 19.00
N ALA A 65 -7.91 -19.74 17.89
CA ALA A 65 -8.51 -21.07 17.90
C ALA A 65 -7.49 -22.13 18.38
N SER A 66 -6.26 -22.10 17.86
CA SER A 66 -5.20 -23.01 18.29
C SER A 66 -4.88 -22.86 19.79
N MET A 67 -4.77 -21.62 20.30
CA MET A 67 -4.54 -21.36 21.71
C MET A 67 -5.70 -21.84 22.58
N SER A 68 -6.94 -21.56 22.19
CA SER A 68 -8.14 -22.03 22.90
C SER A 68 -8.17 -23.55 23.01
N THR A 69 -7.80 -24.26 21.94
CA THR A 69 -7.75 -25.73 21.91
C THR A 69 -6.67 -26.29 22.85
N VAL A 70 -5.53 -25.59 22.98
CA VAL A 70 -4.46 -25.96 23.92
C VAL A 70 -4.90 -25.79 25.38
N TYR A 71 -5.61 -24.71 25.72
CA TYR A 71 -6.13 -24.51 27.09
C TYR A 71 -7.12 -25.62 27.49
N VAL A 72 -8.05 -25.99 26.60
CA VAL A 72 -9.02 -27.07 26.87
C VAL A 72 -8.34 -28.43 27.06
N ALA A 73 -7.26 -28.71 26.31
CA ALA A 73 -6.49 -29.95 26.48
C ALA A 73 -5.72 -30.01 27.80
N GLN A 74 -5.18 -28.87 28.29
CA GLN A 74 -4.47 -28.82 29.58
C GLN A 74 -5.40 -28.95 30.79
N ASP A 75 -6.62 -28.41 30.71
CA ASP A 75 -7.61 -28.55 31.78
C ASP A 75 -8.13 -29.99 31.90
N ALA A 76 -8.20 -30.74 30.78
CA ALA A 76 -8.60 -32.15 30.78
C ALA A 76 -7.52 -33.08 31.35
N ASP A 77 -6.23 -32.79 31.10
CA ASP A 77 -5.09 -33.59 31.58
C ASP A 77 -4.76 -33.34 33.07
N SER A 78 -5.24 -32.24 33.64
CA SER A 78 -5.03 -31.89 35.06
C SER A 78 -6.14 -32.41 36.00
N ALA A 79 -7.16 -33.07 35.46
CA ALA A 79 -8.34 -33.56 36.20
C ALA A 79 -8.32 -35.08 36.48
N GLU A 80 -7.25 -35.79 36.08
CA GLU A 80 -6.94 -37.18 36.48
C GLU A 80 -5.91 -37.24 37.61
#